data_AF-A0A8E0VR17-F1
#
_entry.id   AF-A0A8E0VR17-F1
#
_cell.length_a   1.000
_cell.length_b   1.000
_cell.length_c   1.000
_cell.angle_alpha   90.00
_cell.angle_beta   90.00
_cell.angle_gamma   90.00
#
_symmetry.space_group_name_H-M   'P 1'
#
loop_
_entity.id
_entity.type
_entity.pdbx_description
1 polymer ?
#
loop_
_entity_poly.entity_id
_entity_poly.type
_entity_poly.pdbx_seq_one_letter_code
_entity_poly.pdbx_strand_id
1 'polypeptide(L)'
;FRVILLVICFSIATLTTYRVHLWLSHYTRLASKMMISAYDEQQPDLPFPLVTVCNINPARGSELYNARSVNPVARGLDYELFSDAYQGRLSENAPENKLHTSVYRMLDQASHQLKDMLKSCTVDQNRCYSVNFTKSILPPGACYTFNGLTTDFDEFQLTLDPQSFDYLIPNQGFVGFRVLLHTRGDPLWAMMPSAVYAGPTFHTMLRVVGLKKIYKQQCVTQRQWARCIHQCMQDMLHKRCQCHLSGK
;
A
#
# COMPACT_ATOMS: atom_id res chain seq x y z
N PHE A 1 -5.59 -1.22 -73.11
CA PHE A 1 -5.92 -2.16 -72.00
C PHE A 1 -4.76 -2.43 -71.06
N ARG A 2 -3.60 -2.95 -71.52
CA ARG A 2 -2.44 -3.26 -70.64
C ARG A 2 -1.89 -2.05 -69.87
N VAL A 3 -1.77 -0.89 -70.52
CA VAL A 3 -1.29 0.36 -69.89
C VAL A 3 -2.24 0.84 -68.79
N ILE A 4 -3.56 0.76 -69.04
CA ILE A 4 -4.59 1.13 -68.05
C ILE A 4 -4.52 0.21 -66.83
N LEU A 5 -4.34 -1.10 -67.05
CA LEU A 5 -4.19 -2.08 -65.97
C LEU A 5 -2.94 -1.81 -65.12
N LEU A 6 -1.81 -1.47 -65.75
CA LEU A 6 -0.57 -1.11 -65.06
C LEU A 6 -0.72 0.15 -64.21
N VAL A 7 -1.41 1.18 -64.73
CA VAL A 7 -1.69 2.42 -63.98
C VAL A 7 -2.60 2.14 -62.78
N ILE A 8 -3.61 1.28 -62.94
CA ILE A 8 -4.47 0.86 -61.83
C ILE A 8 -3.68 0.07 -60.77
N CYS A 9 -2.83 -0.87 -61.17
CA CYS A 9 -1.98 -1.60 -60.23
C CYS A 9 -1.01 -0.67 -59.47
N PHE A 10 -0.40 0.30 -60.16
CA PHE A 10 0.53 1.23 -59.54
C PHE A 10 -0.17 2.17 -58.55
N SER A 11 -1.37 2.65 -58.88
CA SER A 11 -2.18 3.50 -57.99
C SER A 11 -2.67 2.74 -56.75
N ILE A 12 -3.05 1.46 -56.88
CA ILE A 12 -3.37 0.61 -55.73
C ILE A 12 -2.13 0.38 -54.85
N ALA A 13 -0.97 0.13 -55.46
CA ALA A 13 0.28 -0.07 -54.73
C ALA A 13 0.73 1.19 -53.95
N THR A 14 0.59 2.38 -54.52
CA THR A 14 0.92 3.64 -53.84
C THR A 14 -0.08 3.96 -52.72
N LEU A 15 -1.37 3.72 -52.93
CA LEU A 15 -2.39 3.89 -51.88
C LEU A 15 -2.19 2.93 -50.71
N THR A 16 -1.88 1.67 -50.99
CA THR A 16 -1.64 0.66 -49.93
C THR A 16 -0.37 0.97 -49.16
N THR A 17 0.74 1.28 -49.82
CA THR A 17 1.98 1.69 -49.14
C THR A 17 1.80 2.95 -48.30
N TYR A 18 1.06 3.95 -48.80
CA TYR A 18 0.73 5.15 -48.02
C TYR A 18 -0.11 4.83 -46.78
N ARG A 19 -1.12 3.96 -46.90
CA ARG A 19 -1.95 3.51 -45.77
C ARG A 19 -1.14 2.73 -44.75
N VAL A 20 -0.25 1.85 -45.19
CA VAL A 20 0.67 1.10 -44.31
C VAL A 20 1.62 2.05 -43.58
N HIS A 21 2.20 3.03 -44.27
CA HIS A 21 3.07 4.03 -43.66
C HIS A 21 2.34 4.88 -42.61
N LEU A 22 1.14 5.36 -42.93
CA LEU A 22 0.29 6.08 -41.97
C LEU A 22 -0.04 5.23 -40.74
N TRP A 23 -0.39 3.95 -40.95
CA TRP A 23 -0.70 3.04 -39.87
C TRP A 23 0.52 2.77 -38.99
N LEU A 24 1.71 2.53 -39.57
CA LEU A 24 2.97 2.36 -38.83
C LEU A 24 3.36 3.61 -38.03
N SER A 25 3.26 4.80 -38.63
CA SER A 25 3.51 6.07 -37.95
C SER A 25 2.54 6.31 -36.79
N HIS A 26 1.25 6.02 -37.00
CA HIS A 26 0.24 6.13 -35.96
C HIS A 26 0.44 5.10 -34.84
N TYR A 27 0.75 3.85 -35.22
CA TYR A 27 1.01 2.75 -34.31
C TYR A 27 2.24 3.04 -33.45
N THR A 28 3.39 3.42 -34.02
CA THR A 28 4.61 3.74 -33.25
C THR A 28 4.40 4.88 -32.25
N ARG A 29 3.65 5.92 -32.65
CA ARG A 29 3.29 7.03 -31.75
C ARG A 29 2.38 6.60 -30.59
N LEU A 30 1.43 5.70 -30.84
CA LEU A 30 0.53 5.17 -29.81
C LEU A 30 1.15 4.06 -28.98
N ALA A 31 2.00 3.22 -29.56
CA ALA A 31 2.57 2.05 -28.93
C ALA A 31 3.42 2.42 -27.71
N SER A 32 4.17 3.53 -27.79
CA SER A 32 4.88 4.10 -26.63
C SER A 32 3.96 4.55 -25.48
N LYS A 33 2.68 4.79 -25.76
CA LYS A 33 1.63 5.16 -24.78
C LYS A 33 0.73 3.98 -24.41
N MET A 34 0.75 2.90 -25.19
CA MET A 34 -0.08 1.72 -24.98
C MET A 34 0.66 0.77 -24.03
N MET A 35 0.09 0.49 -22.87
CA MET A 35 0.53 -0.66 -22.08
C MET A 35 0.03 -1.92 -22.80
N ILE A 36 0.86 -2.48 -23.68
CA ILE A 36 0.69 -3.87 -24.09
C ILE A 36 1.34 -4.69 -22.99
N SER A 37 0.52 -5.20 -22.08
CA SER A 37 0.94 -6.26 -21.18
C SER A 37 0.72 -7.59 -21.90
N ALA A 38 1.79 -8.22 -22.35
CA ALA A 38 1.72 -9.62 -22.74
C ALA A 38 1.77 -10.46 -21.46
N TYR A 39 0.80 -11.37 -21.31
CA TYR A 39 0.92 -12.48 -20.36
C TYR A 39 1.93 -13.46 -20.97
N ASP A 40 3.07 -13.63 -20.31
CA ASP A 40 4.11 -14.57 -20.73
C ASP A 40 4.24 -15.65 -19.66
N GLU A 41 3.69 -16.84 -19.95
CA GLU A 41 3.75 -18.00 -19.04
C GLU A 41 5.19 -18.51 -18.83
N GLN A 42 6.12 -18.13 -19.70
CA GLN A 42 7.51 -18.59 -19.68
C GLN A 42 8.47 -17.54 -19.12
N GLN A 43 7.96 -16.53 -18.42
CA GLN A 43 8.80 -15.50 -17.83
C GLN A 43 9.55 -16.06 -16.61
N PRO A 44 10.87 -16.31 -16.71
CA PRO A 44 11.63 -16.74 -15.55
C PRO A 44 11.83 -15.51 -14.66
N ASP A 45 11.53 -15.65 -13.37
CA ASP A 45 12.04 -14.77 -12.31
C ASP A 45 11.38 -13.38 -12.17
N LEU A 46 10.04 -13.32 -12.11
CA LEU A 46 9.39 -12.19 -11.47
C LEU A 46 9.49 -12.36 -9.94
N PRO A 47 10.13 -11.44 -9.21
CA PRO A 47 10.27 -11.59 -7.76
C PRO A 47 8.90 -11.48 -7.10
N PHE A 48 8.66 -12.32 -6.09
CA PHE A 48 7.47 -12.21 -5.27
C PHE A 48 7.39 -10.81 -4.63
N PRO A 49 6.22 -10.14 -4.64
CA PRO A 49 6.07 -8.79 -4.10
C PRO A 49 6.27 -8.77 -2.59
N LEU A 50 6.63 -7.61 -2.04
CA LEU A 50 6.58 -7.44 -0.60
C LEU A 50 5.13 -7.41 -0.14
N VAL A 51 4.88 -8.09 0.99
CA VAL A 51 3.57 -8.14 1.64
C VAL A 51 3.63 -7.33 2.92
N THR A 52 2.83 -6.26 2.96
CA THR A 52 2.63 -5.45 4.17
C THR A 52 1.23 -5.66 4.70
N VAL A 53 1.11 -5.96 5.99
CA VAL A 53 -0.18 -6.14 6.66
C VAL A 53 -0.36 -5.08 7.75
N CYS A 54 -1.55 -4.47 7.80
CA CYS A 54 -1.93 -3.54 8.85
C CYS A 54 -3.26 -3.98 9.45
N ASN A 55 -3.40 -3.96 10.77
CA ASN A 55 -4.72 -4.10 11.38
C ASN A 55 -5.58 -2.89 10.97
N ILE A 56 -6.87 -3.11 10.70
CA ILE A 56 -7.78 -2.00 10.37
C ILE A 56 -7.95 -1.07 11.57
N ASN A 57 -7.88 -1.61 12.78
CA ASN A 57 -7.88 -0.85 14.02
C ASN A 57 -6.49 -0.24 14.29
N PRO A 58 -6.40 1.10 14.40
CA PRO A 58 -5.11 1.79 14.51
C PRO A 58 -4.43 1.58 15.87
N ALA A 59 -5.21 1.38 16.94
CA ALA A 59 -4.70 1.23 18.30
C ALA A 59 -5.63 0.38 19.18
N ARG A 60 -5.04 -0.36 20.10
CA ARG A 60 -5.73 -1.19 21.10
C ARG A 60 -6.44 -0.29 22.12
N GLY A 61 -7.74 -0.47 22.27
CA GLY A 61 -8.55 0.29 23.23
C GLY A 61 -8.09 0.07 24.67
N SER A 62 -7.70 -1.17 25.00
CA SER A 62 -7.21 -1.56 26.33
C SER A 62 -5.87 -0.91 26.73
N GLU A 63 -5.06 -0.51 25.75
CA GLU A 63 -3.79 0.22 26.01
C GLU A 63 -4.02 1.71 26.21
N LEU A 64 -5.06 2.26 25.57
CA LEU A 64 -5.44 3.67 25.70
C LEU A 64 -6.37 3.92 26.90
N TYR A 65 -7.13 2.90 27.32
CA TYR A 65 -8.06 2.98 28.44
C TYR A 65 -7.43 2.41 29.72
N ASN A 66 -7.03 3.29 30.63
CA ASN A 66 -6.44 2.91 31.91
C ASN A 66 -7.52 2.55 32.95
N ALA A 67 -8.05 1.33 32.87
CA ALA A 67 -9.06 0.82 33.80
C ALA A 67 -8.60 0.81 35.27
N ARG A 68 -7.29 0.81 35.53
CA ARG A 68 -6.71 0.77 36.89
C ARG A 68 -6.56 2.13 37.54
N SER A 69 -6.78 3.23 36.80
CA SER A 69 -6.66 4.58 37.36
C SER A 69 -7.74 4.84 38.42
N VAL A 70 -7.29 5.27 39.60
CA VAL A 70 -8.14 5.68 40.72
C VAL A 70 -8.94 6.94 40.37
N ASN A 71 -8.37 7.83 39.55
CA ASN A 71 -9.06 9.00 39.02
C ASN A 71 -9.95 8.59 37.82
N PRO A 72 -11.29 8.71 37.90
CA PRO A 72 -12.21 8.36 36.82
C PRO A 72 -11.95 9.11 35.51
N VAL A 73 -11.56 10.39 35.60
CA VAL A 73 -11.28 11.24 34.42
C VAL A 73 -10.05 10.73 33.68
N ALA A 74 -9.03 10.27 34.41
CA ALA A 74 -7.79 9.79 33.81
C ALA A 74 -7.91 8.38 33.19
N ARG A 75 -9.02 7.65 33.40
CA ARG A 75 -9.19 6.31 32.81
C ARG A 75 -9.33 6.36 31.29
N GLY A 76 -10.13 7.29 30.78
CA GLY A 76 -10.44 7.42 29.35
C GLY A 76 -9.68 8.53 28.64
N LEU A 77 -8.85 9.31 29.34
CA LEU A 77 -8.25 10.51 28.76
C LEU A 77 -7.40 10.22 27.51
N ASP A 78 -6.52 9.22 27.56
CA ASP A 78 -5.67 8.87 26.41
C ASP A 78 -6.48 8.27 25.26
N TYR A 79 -7.58 7.56 25.59
CA TYR A 79 -8.53 7.05 24.61
C TYR A 79 -9.25 8.19 23.87
N GLU A 80 -9.82 9.15 24.59
CA GLU A 80 -10.53 10.30 24.00
C GLU A 80 -9.58 11.18 23.17
N LEU A 81 -8.41 11.54 23.72
CA LEU A 81 -7.41 12.33 23.01
C LEU A 81 -6.97 11.67 21.70
N PHE A 82 -6.74 10.36 21.73
CA PHE A 82 -6.37 9.61 20.53
C PHE A 82 -7.54 9.57 19.53
N SER A 83 -8.74 9.24 20.02
CA SER A 83 -9.95 9.13 19.21
C SER A 83 -10.28 10.43 18.48
N ASP A 84 -10.22 11.57 19.20
CA ASP A 84 -10.43 12.90 18.64
C ASP A 84 -9.38 13.21 17.58
N ALA A 85 -8.09 13.04 17.92
CA ALA A 85 -7.01 13.36 16.99
C ALA A 85 -7.05 12.49 15.72
N TYR A 86 -7.37 11.19 15.86
CA TYR A 86 -7.48 10.28 14.72
C TYR A 86 -8.68 10.58 13.82
N GLN A 87 -9.78 11.08 14.41
CA GLN A 87 -10.97 11.53 13.67
C GLN A 87 -10.89 12.98 13.18
N GLY A 88 -9.82 13.70 13.50
CA GLY A 88 -9.66 15.13 13.16
C GLY A 88 -10.60 16.04 13.94
N ARG A 89 -10.99 15.65 15.16
CA ARG A 89 -11.83 16.43 16.09
C ARG A 89 -10.97 17.19 17.09
N LEU A 90 -11.49 18.29 17.60
CA LEU A 90 -10.88 19.04 18.70
C LEU A 90 -11.25 18.36 20.02
N SER A 91 -10.25 18.13 20.88
CA SER A 91 -10.50 17.58 22.21
C SER A 91 -10.82 18.70 23.19
N GLU A 92 -12.03 18.66 23.75
CA GLU A 92 -12.50 19.65 24.72
C GLU A 92 -11.91 19.35 26.11
N ASN A 93 -11.43 20.39 26.80
CA ASN A 93 -10.89 20.28 28.17
C ASN A 93 -9.68 19.34 28.33
N ALA A 94 -8.92 19.12 27.25
CA ALA A 94 -7.67 18.37 27.30
C ALA A 94 -6.65 19.05 28.25
N PRO A 95 -6.05 18.31 29.20
CA PRO A 95 -4.98 18.85 30.03
C PRO A 95 -3.81 19.37 29.20
N GLU A 96 -3.30 20.55 29.53
CA GLU A 96 -2.23 21.24 28.78
C GLU A 96 -0.99 20.36 28.59
N ASN A 97 -0.62 19.59 29.62
CA ASN A 97 0.50 18.65 29.57
C ASN A 97 0.32 17.50 28.59
N LYS A 98 -0.93 17.14 28.25
CA LYS A 98 -1.27 16.05 27.33
C LYS A 98 -1.37 16.51 25.88
N LEU A 99 -1.67 17.80 25.64
CA LEU A 99 -1.72 18.40 24.30
C LEU A 99 -0.38 18.33 23.54
N HIS A 100 0.75 18.22 24.25
CA HIS A 100 2.07 18.03 23.65
C HIS A 100 2.40 16.57 23.30
N THR A 101 1.52 15.61 23.62
CA THR A 101 1.77 14.20 23.31
C THR A 101 1.56 13.96 21.82
N SER A 102 2.60 13.48 21.14
CA SER A 102 2.49 13.12 19.73
C SER A 102 1.53 11.94 19.57
N VAL A 103 0.51 12.12 18.72
CA VAL A 103 -0.42 11.04 18.32
C VAL A 103 0.34 9.85 17.72
N TYR A 104 1.44 10.09 17.00
CA TYR A 104 2.30 9.03 16.47
C TYR A 104 2.93 8.17 17.57
N ARG A 105 3.30 8.79 18.71
CA ARG A 105 3.83 8.06 19.86
C ARG A 105 2.74 7.20 20.50
N MET A 106 1.53 7.74 20.66
CA MET A 106 0.38 6.96 21.16
C MET A 106 0.07 5.80 20.20
N LEU A 107 0.10 6.05 18.89
CA LEU A 107 -0.11 5.04 17.86
C LEU A 107 0.94 3.92 17.94
N ASP A 108 2.22 4.26 18.04
CA ASP A 108 3.31 3.27 18.10
C ASP A 108 3.19 2.34 19.33
N GLN A 109 2.83 2.91 20.48
CA GLN A 109 2.69 2.21 21.75
C GLN A 109 1.40 1.37 21.82
N ALA A 110 0.27 1.95 21.45
CA ALA A 110 -1.04 1.31 21.56
C ALA A 110 -1.37 0.40 20.37
N SER A 111 -0.64 0.46 19.25
CA SER A 111 -0.87 -0.42 18.10
C SER A 111 -0.88 -1.92 18.47
N HIS A 112 -1.64 -2.70 17.70
CA HIS A 112 -1.59 -4.16 17.77
C HIS A 112 -0.18 -4.68 17.46
N GLN A 113 0.24 -5.70 18.20
CA GLN A 113 1.53 -6.35 18.02
C GLN A 113 1.38 -7.55 17.09
N LEU A 114 2.23 -7.65 16.05
CA LEU A 114 2.13 -8.77 15.09
C LEU A 114 2.26 -10.12 15.77
N LYS A 115 3.14 -10.25 16.77
CA LYS A 115 3.33 -11.51 17.50
C LYS A 115 2.05 -12.07 18.15
N ASP A 116 1.08 -11.20 18.46
CA ASP A 116 -0.17 -11.60 19.12
C ASP A 116 -1.27 -11.88 18.08
N MET A 117 -1.22 -11.17 16.95
CA MET A 117 -2.14 -11.36 15.81
C MET A 117 -1.76 -12.58 14.95
N LEU A 118 -0.47 -12.85 14.74
CA LEU A 118 0.02 -13.88 13.84
C LEU A 118 -0.13 -15.28 14.46
N LYS A 119 -1.07 -16.08 13.93
CA LYS A 119 -1.30 -17.46 14.39
C LYS A 119 -0.52 -18.47 13.56
N SER A 120 -0.38 -18.24 12.26
CA SER A 120 0.50 -19.04 11.39
C SER A 120 1.04 -18.21 10.24
N CYS A 121 2.22 -18.59 9.77
CA CYS A 121 2.91 -17.97 8.64
C CYS A 121 3.70 -19.05 7.92
N THR A 122 3.44 -19.20 6.62
CA THR A 122 4.13 -20.16 5.76
C THR A 122 4.53 -19.48 4.47
N VAL A 123 5.78 -19.65 4.07
CA VAL A 123 6.31 -19.27 2.76
C VAL A 123 6.70 -20.57 2.07
N ASP A 124 5.95 -20.92 1.02
CA ASP A 124 5.90 -22.27 0.44
C ASP A 124 5.73 -23.37 1.50
N GLN A 125 6.82 -24.04 1.88
CA GLN A 125 6.85 -25.11 2.89
C GLN A 125 7.56 -24.70 4.19
N ASN A 126 8.14 -23.49 4.23
CA ASN A 126 8.91 -23.00 5.36
C ASN A 126 8.06 -22.14 6.29
N ARG A 127 8.19 -22.39 7.60
CA ARG A 127 7.52 -21.55 8.60
C ARG A 127 8.23 -20.22 8.75
N CYS A 128 7.44 -19.16 8.86
CA CYS A 128 7.90 -17.82 9.25
C CYS A 128 7.27 -17.39 10.57
N TYR A 129 7.81 -16.32 11.15
CA TYR A 129 7.39 -15.80 12.45
C TYR A 129 7.38 -14.28 12.42
N SER A 130 6.84 -13.67 13.48
CA SER A 130 6.76 -12.21 13.59
C SER A 130 8.11 -11.49 13.50
N VAL A 131 9.21 -12.16 13.85
CA VAL A 131 10.59 -11.63 13.71
C VAL A 131 11.02 -11.46 12.25
N ASN A 132 10.34 -12.11 11.31
CA ASN A 132 10.59 -11.95 9.87
C ASN A 132 9.87 -10.72 9.28
N PHE A 133 9.26 -9.88 10.13
CA PHE A 133 8.53 -8.69 9.70
C PHE A 133 9.15 -7.44 10.31
N THR A 134 9.16 -6.37 9.50
CA THR A 134 9.58 -5.04 9.94
C THR A 134 8.36 -4.19 10.23
N LYS A 135 8.27 -3.63 11.45
CA LYS A 135 7.21 -2.71 11.85
C LYS A 135 7.46 -1.32 11.22
N SER A 136 6.42 -0.72 10.68
CA SER A 136 6.39 0.67 10.23
C SER A 136 5.14 1.36 10.80
N ILE A 137 5.29 2.58 11.29
CA ILE A 137 4.17 3.39 11.76
C ILE A 137 3.69 4.27 10.61
N LEU A 138 2.45 4.04 10.18
CA LEU A 138 1.78 4.77 9.11
C LEU A 138 0.55 5.48 9.65
N PRO A 139 -0.04 6.46 8.93
CA PRO A 139 -1.27 7.12 9.38
C PRO A 139 -2.41 6.16 9.78
N PRO A 140 -2.62 5.01 9.12
CA PRO A 140 -3.64 4.04 9.54
C PRO A 140 -3.31 3.20 10.78
N GLY A 141 -2.08 3.26 11.33
CA GLY A 141 -1.62 2.38 12.42
C GLY A 141 -0.26 1.74 12.16
N ALA A 142 0.11 0.81 13.04
CA ALA A 142 1.26 -0.07 12.80
C ALA A 142 0.97 -1.05 11.66
N CYS A 143 1.92 -1.10 10.72
CA CYS A 143 1.95 -2.04 9.62
C CYS A 143 3.21 -2.88 9.69
N TYR A 144 3.14 -4.10 9.19
CA TYR A 144 4.21 -5.09 9.27
C TYR A 144 4.52 -5.61 7.88
N THR A 145 5.72 -5.31 7.40
CA THR A 145 6.20 -5.74 6.09
C THR A 145 7.01 -7.02 6.25
N PHE A 146 6.61 -8.09 5.56
CA PHE A 146 7.40 -9.31 5.50
C PHE A 146 8.73 -9.04 4.82
N ASN A 147 9.83 -9.30 5.52
CA ASN A 147 11.20 -9.16 5.03
C ASN A 147 11.84 -10.54 4.89
N GLY A 148 11.35 -11.32 3.94
CA GLY A 148 11.93 -12.62 3.58
C GLY A 148 13.35 -12.46 3.03
N LEU A 149 14.22 -13.43 3.33
CA LEU A 149 15.60 -13.47 2.82
C LEU A 149 15.64 -13.67 1.30
N THR A 150 14.64 -14.35 0.75
CA THR A 150 14.45 -14.60 -0.68
C THR A 150 13.10 -14.05 -1.11
N THR A 151 12.99 -13.70 -2.40
CA THR A 151 11.72 -13.36 -3.08
C THR A 151 11.34 -14.45 -4.10
N ASP A 152 11.99 -15.60 -3.99
CA ASP A 152 11.88 -16.74 -4.90
C ASP A 152 11.01 -17.80 -4.21
N PHE A 153 9.72 -17.52 -4.19
CA PHE A 153 8.69 -18.37 -3.62
C PHE A 153 7.37 -18.05 -4.33
N ASP A 154 6.49 -19.03 -4.39
CA ASP A 154 5.22 -18.94 -5.14
C ASP A 154 4.03 -18.69 -4.22
N GLU A 155 4.11 -19.19 -2.98
CA GLU A 155 3.01 -19.16 -2.03
C GLU A 155 3.40 -18.48 -0.72
N PHE A 156 2.53 -17.57 -0.27
CA PHE A 156 2.64 -16.91 1.02
C PHE A 156 1.30 -16.97 1.74
N GLN A 157 1.28 -17.65 2.88
CA GLN A 157 0.08 -17.88 3.66
C GLN A 157 0.22 -17.29 5.06
N LEU A 158 -0.79 -16.51 5.46
CA LEU A 158 -0.92 -15.98 6.80
C LEU A 158 -2.26 -16.38 7.41
N THR A 159 -2.25 -16.79 8.67
CA THR A 159 -3.45 -16.82 9.52
C THR A 159 -3.30 -15.77 10.60
N LEU A 160 -4.24 -14.82 10.62
CA LEU A 160 -4.20 -13.65 11.48
C LEU A 160 -5.47 -13.58 12.34
N ASP A 161 -5.29 -13.19 13.59
CA ASP A 161 -6.36 -12.82 14.53
C ASP A 161 -6.46 -11.30 14.58
N PRO A 162 -7.61 -10.71 14.16
CA PRO A 162 -7.78 -9.27 14.16
C PRO A 162 -7.87 -8.68 15.57
N GLN A 163 -8.10 -9.51 16.60
CA GLN A 163 -8.29 -9.05 17.98
C GLN A 163 -9.41 -8.01 18.11
N SER A 164 -10.57 -8.30 17.50
CA SER A 164 -11.71 -7.39 17.42
C SER A 164 -12.26 -6.93 18.77
N PHE A 165 -11.98 -7.67 19.84
CA PHE A 165 -12.34 -7.29 21.22
C PHE A 165 -11.64 -6.03 21.71
N ASP A 166 -10.54 -5.63 21.08
CA ASP A 166 -9.70 -4.50 21.49
C ASP A 166 -9.83 -3.29 20.54
N TYR A 167 -10.86 -3.30 19.69
CA TYR A 167 -11.11 -2.25 18.72
C TYR A 167 -11.63 -0.98 19.36
N LEU A 168 -11.21 0.16 18.83
CA LEU A 168 -11.76 1.46 19.20
C LEU A 168 -13.22 1.58 18.75
N ILE A 169 -14.02 2.28 19.55
CA ILE A 169 -15.43 2.61 19.35
C ILE A 169 -15.60 4.14 19.48
N PRO A 170 -16.37 4.80 18.59
CA PRO A 170 -17.03 4.22 17.43
C PRO A 170 -16.03 3.88 16.31
N ASN A 171 -16.26 2.78 15.61
CA ASN A 171 -15.59 2.47 14.35
C ASN A 171 -16.62 2.33 13.23
N GLN A 172 -16.14 2.25 11.98
CA GLN A 172 -16.99 2.13 10.79
C GLN A 172 -17.55 0.71 10.57
N GLY A 173 -17.44 -0.19 11.55
CA GLY A 173 -17.88 -1.59 11.44
C GLY A 173 -16.92 -2.50 10.66
N PHE A 174 -15.74 -2.02 10.27
CA PHE A 174 -14.73 -2.83 9.59
C PHE A 174 -13.81 -3.51 10.59
N VAL A 175 -13.72 -4.84 10.50
CA VAL A 175 -12.80 -5.69 11.26
C VAL A 175 -11.92 -6.45 10.28
N GLY A 176 -10.63 -6.58 10.58
CA GLY A 176 -9.69 -7.33 9.75
C GLY A 176 -8.42 -6.56 9.45
N PHE A 177 -7.91 -6.75 8.24
CA PHE A 177 -6.59 -6.28 7.84
C PHE A 177 -6.62 -5.56 6.50
N ARG A 178 -5.71 -4.59 6.35
CA ARG A 178 -5.28 -4.06 5.06
C ARG A 178 -4.05 -4.85 4.62
N VAL A 179 -4.13 -5.48 3.46
CA VAL A 179 -3.05 -6.23 2.84
C VAL A 179 -2.55 -5.43 1.64
N LEU A 180 -1.29 -5.03 1.70
CA LEU A 180 -0.65 -4.25 0.65
C LEU A 180 0.44 -5.09 -0.03
N LEU A 181 0.33 -5.18 -1.35
CA LEU A 181 1.35 -5.75 -2.21
C LEU A 181 2.12 -4.62 -2.87
N HIS A 182 3.43 -4.59 -2.70
CA HIS A 182 4.26 -3.51 -3.23
C HIS A 182 5.67 -4.01 -3.55
N THR A 183 6.46 -3.14 -4.18
CA THR A 183 7.86 -3.42 -4.51
C THR A 183 8.81 -2.72 -3.53
N ARG A 184 10.09 -3.10 -3.54
CA ARG A 184 11.12 -2.46 -2.70
C ARG A 184 11.32 -1.01 -3.13
N GLY A 185 11.16 -0.08 -2.19
CA GLY A 185 11.32 1.36 -2.43
C GLY A 185 10.02 2.10 -2.66
N ASP A 186 8.88 1.40 -2.71
CA ASP A 186 7.57 2.05 -2.70
C ASP A 186 7.29 2.69 -1.32
N PRO A 187 6.85 3.96 -1.27
CA PRO A 187 6.43 4.60 -0.04
C PRO A 187 5.08 4.00 0.38
N LEU A 188 5.10 3.23 1.48
CA LEU A 188 3.93 2.51 1.98
C LEU A 188 2.71 3.42 2.15
N TRP A 189 2.88 4.63 2.68
CA TRP A 189 1.79 5.59 2.88
C TRP A 189 1.07 5.97 1.57
N ALA A 190 1.79 6.09 0.45
CA ALA A 190 1.20 6.45 -0.84
C ALA A 190 0.49 5.25 -1.50
N MET A 191 0.92 4.04 -1.13
CA MET A 191 0.38 2.78 -1.61
C MET A 191 -0.80 2.29 -0.76
N MET A 192 -1.00 2.81 0.46
CA MET A 192 -2.12 2.42 1.33
C MET A 192 -3.51 2.44 0.65
N PRO A 193 -3.84 3.41 -0.22
CA PRO A 193 -5.13 3.41 -0.93
C PRO A 193 -5.35 2.20 -1.86
N SER A 194 -4.29 1.52 -2.30
CA SER A 194 -4.38 0.29 -3.11
C SER A 194 -4.37 -0.99 -2.28
N ALA A 195 -4.39 -0.90 -0.95
CA ALA A 195 -4.45 -2.07 -0.10
C ALA A 195 -5.79 -2.80 -0.25
N VAL A 196 -5.73 -4.13 -0.26
CA VAL A 196 -6.90 -5.00 -0.27
C VAL A 196 -7.35 -5.22 1.17
N TYR A 197 -8.66 -5.18 1.40
CA TYR A 197 -9.26 -5.44 2.70
C TYR A 197 -9.52 -6.93 2.86
N ALA A 198 -8.97 -7.54 3.91
CA ALA A 198 -9.21 -8.93 4.29
C ALA A 198 -9.99 -8.97 5.61
N GLY A 199 -11.24 -9.41 5.55
CA GLY A 199 -12.11 -9.57 6.71
C GLY A 199 -11.83 -10.87 7.48
N PRO A 200 -12.31 -10.99 8.73
CA PRO A 200 -12.20 -12.24 9.49
C PRO A 200 -13.08 -13.34 8.91
N THR A 201 -12.87 -14.59 9.34
CA THR A 201 -13.70 -15.78 9.00
C THR A 201 -13.68 -16.26 7.55
N PHE A 202 -12.92 -15.61 6.66
CA PHE A 202 -12.77 -16.02 5.27
C PHE A 202 -11.30 -16.28 4.92
N HIS A 203 -11.07 -17.18 3.98
CA HIS A 203 -9.79 -17.30 3.29
C HIS A 203 -9.78 -16.33 2.10
N THR A 204 -9.04 -15.23 2.21
CA THR A 204 -8.85 -14.27 1.11
C THR A 204 -7.65 -14.68 0.27
N MET A 205 -7.92 -15.15 -0.95
CA MET A 205 -6.88 -15.54 -1.92
C MET A 205 -6.54 -14.36 -2.83
N LEU A 206 -5.28 -13.95 -2.86
CA LEU A 206 -4.77 -12.90 -3.75
C LEU A 206 -3.86 -13.52 -4.81
N ARG A 207 -4.32 -13.57 -6.06
CA ARG A 207 -3.49 -13.99 -7.20
C ARG A 207 -2.79 -12.76 -7.77
N VAL A 208 -1.46 -12.76 -7.72
CA VAL A 208 -0.63 -11.70 -8.30
C VAL A 208 -0.20 -12.09 -9.69
N VAL A 209 -0.36 -11.19 -10.65
CA VAL A 209 0.13 -11.37 -12.02
C VAL A 209 1.07 -10.23 -12.34
N GLY A 210 2.35 -10.54 -12.54
CA GLY A 210 3.33 -9.55 -12.98
C GLY A 210 3.15 -9.26 -14.46
N LEU A 211 3.20 -7.98 -14.82
CA LEU A 211 3.11 -7.52 -16.20
C LEU A 211 4.40 -6.81 -16.57
N LYS A 212 5.03 -7.22 -17.67
CA LYS A 212 6.21 -6.54 -18.22
C LYS A 212 5.78 -5.38 -19.11
N LYS A 213 6.31 -4.19 -18.86
CA LYS A 213 6.18 -3.06 -19.80
C LYS A 213 7.09 -3.31 -20.99
N ILE A 214 6.49 -3.44 -22.18
CA ILE A 214 7.22 -3.68 -23.45
C ILE A 214 7.93 -2.39 -23.94
N TYR A 215 7.42 -1.21 -23.57
CA TYR A 215 7.99 0.08 -23.98
C TYR A 215 8.66 0.80 -22.81
N LYS A 216 9.94 1.15 -22.99
CA LYS A 216 10.70 1.99 -22.05
C LYS A 216 10.34 3.46 -22.27
N GLN A 217 9.50 4.00 -21.38
CA GLN A 217 9.40 5.46 -21.23
C GLN A 217 10.59 5.98 -20.43
N GLN A 218 10.94 7.26 -20.60
CA GLN A 218 11.91 7.94 -19.72
C GLN A 218 11.29 8.08 -18.33
N CYS A 219 11.44 7.04 -17.51
CA CYS A 219 11.02 7.06 -16.11
C CYS A 219 12.19 7.47 -15.23
N VAL A 220 11.91 8.27 -14.19
CA VAL A 220 12.85 8.46 -13.09
C VAL A 220 13.00 7.16 -12.32
N THR A 221 14.14 6.97 -11.63
CA THR A 221 14.33 5.78 -10.78
C THR A 221 13.30 5.77 -9.64
N GLN A 222 12.92 4.58 -9.17
CA GLN A 222 11.95 4.43 -8.07
C GLN A 222 12.39 5.17 -6.80
N ARG A 223 13.69 5.16 -6.49
CA ARG A 223 14.26 5.90 -5.36
C ARG A 223 14.11 7.42 -5.51
N GLN A 224 14.31 7.96 -6.71
CA GLN A 224 14.10 9.38 -6.98
C GLN A 224 12.62 9.75 -6.88
N TRP A 225 11.74 8.91 -7.42
CA TRP A 225 10.30 9.11 -7.34
C TRP A 225 9.81 9.13 -5.89
N ALA A 226 10.19 8.14 -5.08
CA ALA A 226 9.78 8.03 -3.68
C ALA A 226 10.25 9.23 -2.85
N ARG A 227 11.49 9.68 -3.08
CA ARG A 227 12.04 10.88 -2.44
C ARG A 227 11.28 12.14 -2.84
N CYS A 228 10.99 12.31 -4.13
CA CYS A 228 10.27 13.46 -4.66
C CYS A 228 8.86 13.57 -4.04
N ILE A 229 8.14 12.46 -3.99
CA ILE A 229 6.78 12.40 -3.44
C ILE A 229 6.78 12.64 -1.92
N HIS A 230 7.74 12.09 -1.18
CA HIS A 230 7.90 12.37 0.24
C HIS A 230 8.20 13.86 0.50
N GLN A 231 9.15 14.45 -0.23
CA GLN A 231 9.48 15.88 -0.11
C GLN A 231 8.29 16.77 -0.45
N CYS A 232 7.59 16.48 -1.56
CA CYS A 232 6.42 17.24 -1.98
C CYS A 232 5.34 17.27 -0.90
N MET A 233 5.08 16.13 -0.25
CA MET A 233 4.11 16.04 0.85
C MET A 233 4.56 16.81 2.09
N GLN A 234 5.81 16.64 2.51
CA GLN A 234 6.37 17.37 3.66
C GLN A 234 6.30 18.89 3.44
N ASP A 235 6.67 19.36 2.25
CA ASP A 235 6.62 20.77 1.88
C ASP A 235 5.18 21.28 1.86
N MET A 236 4.23 20.50 1.34
CA MET A 236 2.82 20.86 1.29
C MET A 236 2.23 21.00 2.70
N LEU A 237 2.50 20.03 3.58
CA LEU A 237 2.04 20.05 4.97
C LEU A 237 2.66 21.19 5.76
N HIS A 238 3.95 21.43 5.60
CA HIS A 238 4.59 22.55 6.27
C HIS A 238 4.01 23.89 5.80
N LYS A 239 3.87 24.09 4.48
CA LYS A 239 3.33 25.34 3.92
C LYS A 239 1.87 25.59 4.31
N ARG A 240 1.02 24.56 4.33
CA ARG A 240 -0.42 24.70 4.58
C ARG A 240 -0.80 24.59 6.05
N CYS A 241 -0.12 23.74 6.80
CA CYS A 241 -0.52 23.32 8.13
C CYS A 241 0.54 23.60 9.20
N GLN A 242 1.72 24.13 8.82
CA GLN A 242 2.84 24.40 9.74
C GLN A 242 3.27 23.15 10.54
N CYS A 243 3.14 21.96 9.92
CA CYS A 243 3.44 20.69 10.56
C CYS A 243 4.25 19.75 9.65
N HIS A 244 4.83 18.71 10.24
CA HIS A 244 5.60 17.68 9.55
C HIS A 244 5.04 16.30 9.87
N LEU A 245 5.06 15.39 8.88
CA LEU A 245 4.79 13.97 9.17
C LEU A 245 5.96 13.41 9.99
N SER A 246 5.66 12.81 11.13
CA SER A 246 6.67 12.12 11.94
C SER A 246 7.02 10.80 11.27
N GLY A 247 8.25 10.68 10.78
CA GLY A 247 8.79 9.46 10.18
C GLY A 247 10.17 9.71 9.59
N LYS A 248 11.14 8.87 9.95
CA LYS A 248 12.39 8.72 9.18
C LYS A 248 12.17 7.75 8.03
#